data_AF-A0A847JXZ8-F1
#
_entry.id   AF-A0A847JXZ8-F1
#
_cell.length_a   1.000
_cell.length_b   1.000
_cell.length_c   1.000
_cell.angle_alpha   90.00
_cell.angle_beta   90.00
_cell.angle_gamma   90.00
#
_symmetry.space_group_name_H-M   'P 1'
#
loop_
_entity.id
_entity.type
_entity.pdbx_description
1 polymer ?
#
loop_
_entity_poly.entity_id
_entity_poly.type
_entity_poly.pdbx_seq_one_letter_code
_entity_poly.pdbx_strand_id
1 'polypeptide(L)'
;MSWDEFVHWARRMSDEVDIDTEEYNYKRDLAQRLATVREQLLGGDPGWSTALLAELNPSKQNLLHWRFVQNNVRPAIQDHEDVIREAILLLWGGGAPAVESLDDFTAKYRSVATVSPGNATALGALLLMARDPGKYPPYRPEPLHKWCLLTGLTPPSGRASPSERYGALLDFCDAFIERAQEQDLGLRDRLDAQGLAWTVTQWGIPESWNPEDRAALAAFRRAKLGAGADESEEDRGQRAWLVRPKPHGSATVAQWTRDGFVSLVAQYLGDVPVGSDLARVR
;
A
#
# COMPACT_ATOMS: atom_id res chain seq x y z
N MET A 1 7.01 23.23 -9.97
CA MET A 1 6.68 23.53 -8.55
C MET A 1 6.41 22.27 -7.73
N SER A 2 5.42 21.41 -8.04
CA SER A 2 5.16 20.23 -7.19
C SER A 2 6.27 19.17 -7.22
N TRP A 3 6.87 18.92 -8.38
CA TRP A 3 7.97 17.96 -8.51
C TRP A 3 9.29 18.46 -7.92
N ASP A 4 9.63 19.74 -8.12
CA ASP A 4 10.89 20.31 -7.63
C ASP A 4 10.96 20.22 -6.10
N GLU A 5 9.85 20.57 -5.43
CA GLU A 5 9.74 20.48 -3.98
C GLU A 5 9.76 19.02 -3.48
N PHE A 6 9.10 18.10 -4.19
CA PHE A 6 9.15 16.68 -3.85
C PHE A 6 10.58 16.12 -3.95
N VAL A 7 11.32 16.43 -5.02
CA VAL A 7 12.71 15.98 -5.21
C VAL A 7 13.64 16.64 -4.21
N HIS A 8 13.42 17.91 -3.85
CA HIS A 8 14.15 18.58 -2.78
C HIS A 8 14.02 17.80 -1.46
N TRP A 9 12.80 17.46 -1.04
CA TRP A 9 12.59 16.70 0.18
C TRP A 9 13.12 15.27 0.08
N ALA A 10 13.03 14.64 -1.09
CA ALA A 10 13.63 13.34 -1.34
C ALA A 10 15.14 13.34 -1.08
N ARG A 11 15.88 14.31 -1.62
CA ARG A 11 17.31 14.44 -1.37
C ARG A 11 17.62 14.64 0.11
N ARG A 12 16.88 15.55 0.76
CA ARG A 12 17.06 15.82 2.19
C ARG A 12 16.84 14.58 3.03
N MET A 13 15.83 13.78 2.71
CA MET A 13 15.55 12.53 3.41
C MET A 13 16.58 11.45 3.10
N SER A 14 17.14 11.37 1.88
CA SER A 14 18.18 10.39 1.56
C SER A 14 19.51 10.65 2.28
N ASP A 15 19.78 11.89 2.70
CA ASP A 15 20.96 12.23 3.50
C ASP A 15 20.83 11.74 4.97
N GLU A 16 19.61 11.53 5.46
CA GLU A 16 19.33 11.16 6.85
C GLU A 16 18.93 9.70 7.03
N VAL A 17 18.21 9.14 6.05
CA VAL A 17 17.65 7.79 6.10
C VAL A 17 18.43 6.90 5.16
N ASP A 18 19.02 5.85 5.71
CA ASP A 18 19.65 4.79 4.92
C ASP A 18 18.57 3.95 4.22
N ILE A 19 18.21 4.37 3.00
CA ILE A 19 17.19 3.70 2.18
C ILE A 19 17.55 2.24 1.90
N ASP A 20 18.84 1.88 1.87
CA ASP A 20 19.27 0.51 1.66
C ASP A 20 18.81 -0.38 2.81
N THR A 21 19.14 0.04 4.02
CA THR A 21 18.77 -0.68 5.25
C THR A 21 17.27 -0.65 5.49
N GLU A 22 16.63 0.52 5.34
CA GLU A 22 15.26 0.73 5.78
C GLU A 22 14.20 0.28 4.77
N GLU A 23 14.44 0.41 3.46
CA GLU A 23 13.38 0.23 2.45
C GLU A 23 13.74 -0.72 1.31
N TYR A 24 15.02 -0.87 0.97
CA TYR A 24 15.44 -1.59 -0.23
C TYR A 24 15.79 -3.07 0.05
N ASN A 25 16.69 -3.34 1.00
CA ASN A 25 17.26 -4.67 1.21
C ASN A 25 16.22 -5.70 1.64
N TYR A 26 15.38 -5.39 2.64
CA TYR A 26 14.39 -6.36 3.13
C TYR A 26 13.36 -6.75 2.06
N LYS A 27 13.01 -5.82 1.15
CA LYS A 27 12.08 -6.09 0.04
C LYS A 27 12.71 -7.00 -0.99
N ARG A 28 14.00 -6.80 -1.29
CA ARG A 28 14.74 -7.71 -2.19
C ARG A 28 14.91 -9.09 -1.58
N ASP A 29 15.19 -9.17 -0.28
CA ASP A 29 15.27 -10.45 0.42
C ASP A 29 13.93 -11.17 0.39
N LEU A 30 12.82 -10.46 0.62
CA LEU A 30 11.48 -11.03 0.48
C LEU A 30 11.19 -11.46 -0.97
N ALA A 31 11.54 -10.65 -1.97
CA ALA A 31 11.39 -11.00 -3.38
C ALA A 31 12.15 -12.29 -3.72
N GLN A 32 13.37 -12.44 -3.22
CA GLN A 32 14.19 -13.64 -3.43
C GLN A 32 13.55 -14.89 -2.79
N ARG A 33 13.02 -14.78 -1.56
CA ARG A 33 12.30 -15.90 -0.92
C ARG A 33 11.03 -16.27 -1.68
N LEU A 34 10.28 -15.28 -2.15
CA LEU A 34 9.11 -15.51 -2.99
C LEU A 34 9.48 -16.09 -4.37
N ALA A 35 10.66 -15.77 -4.92
CA ALA A 35 11.16 -16.38 -6.15
C ALA A 35 11.40 -17.89 -5.95
N THR A 36 11.92 -18.32 -4.80
CA THR A 36 12.02 -19.75 -4.45
C THR A 36 10.64 -20.41 -4.36
N VAL A 37 9.64 -19.75 -3.77
CA VAL A 37 8.26 -20.25 -3.74
C VAL A 37 7.67 -20.36 -5.15
N ARG A 38 7.98 -19.41 -6.02
CA ARG A 38 7.60 -19.46 -7.44
C ARG A 38 8.18 -20.67 -8.14
N GLU A 39 9.46 -20.98 -7.92
CA GLU A 39 10.11 -22.17 -8.50
C GLU A 39 9.44 -23.46 -8.04
N GLN A 40 9.08 -23.57 -6.76
CA GLN A 40 8.31 -24.70 -6.22
C GLN A 40 6.95 -24.85 -6.91
N LEU A 41 6.19 -23.76 -7.02
CA LEU A 41 4.88 -23.76 -7.67
C LEU A 41 4.97 -24.20 -9.14
N LEU A 42 5.93 -23.66 -9.89
CA LEU A 42 6.16 -23.99 -11.29
C LEU A 42 6.68 -25.42 -11.49
N GLY A 43 7.47 -25.92 -10.55
CA GLY A 43 7.92 -27.31 -10.51
C GLY A 43 6.84 -28.32 -10.12
N GLY A 44 5.66 -27.85 -9.69
CA GLY A 44 4.57 -28.71 -9.24
C GLY A 44 4.79 -29.30 -7.84
N ASP A 45 5.65 -28.70 -7.02
CA ASP A 45 5.87 -29.12 -5.64
C ASP A 45 4.60 -28.89 -4.80
N PRO A 46 4.00 -29.91 -4.17
CA PRO A 46 2.80 -29.75 -3.34
C PRO A 46 3.01 -28.88 -2.08
N GLY A 47 4.26 -28.61 -1.69
CA GLY A 47 4.60 -27.75 -0.55
C GLY A 47 4.53 -26.24 -0.83
N TRP A 48 4.32 -25.83 -2.08
CA TRP A 48 4.37 -24.42 -2.49
C TRP A 48 3.43 -23.51 -1.68
N SER A 49 2.23 -23.99 -1.36
CA SER A 49 1.18 -23.20 -0.68
C SER A 49 1.57 -22.94 0.78
N THR A 50 2.14 -23.95 1.44
CA THR A 50 2.69 -23.82 2.80
C THR A 50 3.87 -22.86 2.81
N ALA A 51 4.79 -22.97 1.83
CA ALA A 51 5.93 -22.08 1.70
C ALA A 51 5.50 -20.62 1.45
N LEU A 52 4.53 -20.39 0.56
CA LEU A 52 3.96 -19.06 0.31
C LEU A 52 3.39 -18.45 1.60
N LEU A 53 2.55 -19.19 2.32
CA LEU A 53 1.95 -18.70 3.57
C LEU A 53 2.97 -18.44 4.66
N ALA A 54 4.11 -19.15 4.66
CA ALA A 54 5.20 -18.90 5.58
C ALA A 54 5.91 -17.58 5.27
N GLU A 55 6.08 -17.22 3.99
CA GLU A 55 6.70 -15.95 3.58
C GLU A 55 5.77 -14.74 3.69
N LEU A 56 4.46 -14.95 3.56
CA LEU A 56 3.46 -13.90 3.79
C LEU A 56 3.18 -13.63 5.27
N ASN A 57 3.82 -14.36 6.19
CA ASN A 57 3.64 -14.17 7.62
C ASN A 57 4.02 -12.73 8.04
N PRO A 58 3.17 -12.02 8.82
CA PRO A 58 3.48 -10.67 9.32
C PRO A 58 4.80 -10.54 10.08
N SER A 59 5.32 -11.63 10.67
CA SER A 59 6.64 -11.61 11.33
C SER A 59 7.82 -11.52 10.34
N LYS A 60 7.59 -11.73 9.05
CA LYS A 60 8.60 -11.72 7.98
C LYS A 60 8.44 -10.58 6.99
N GLN A 61 7.30 -9.89 6.97
CA GLN A 61 6.99 -8.83 6.02
C GLN A 61 5.94 -7.86 6.56
N ASN A 62 6.01 -6.60 6.13
CA ASN A 62 5.05 -5.52 6.42
C ASN A 62 4.35 -4.97 5.15
N LEU A 63 4.60 -5.57 3.99
CA LEU A 63 4.07 -5.16 2.67
C LEU A 63 2.62 -5.59 2.42
N LEU A 64 2.08 -6.51 3.21
CA LEU A 64 0.65 -6.86 3.26
C LEU A 64 0.12 -6.72 4.68
N HIS A 65 -1.06 -6.11 4.81
CA HIS A 65 -1.68 -5.95 6.12
C HIS A 65 -2.02 -7.31 6.72
N TRP A 66 -1.65 -7.55 7.98
CA TRP A 66 -1.75 -8.88 8.60
C TRP A 66 -3.16 -9.47 8.58
N ARG A 67 -4.20 -8.65 8.82
CA ARG A 67 -5.60 -9.11 8.76
C ARG A 67 -6.00 -9.57 7.36
N PHE A 68 -5.48 -8.93 6.33
CA PHE A 68 -5.75 -9.36 4.96
C PHE A 68 -5.11 -10.73 4.69
N VAL A 69 -3.88 -10.95 5.15
CA VAL A 69 -3.24 -12.27 5.04
C VAL A 69 -4.03 -13.33 5.81
N GLN A 70 -4.38 -13.07 7.07
CA GLN A 70 -5.02 -14.07 7.93
C GLN A 70 -6.48 -14.35 7.57
N ASN A 71 -7.25 -13.33 7.16
CA ASN A 71 -8.69 -13.45 6.95
C ASN A 71 -9.06 -13.70 5.49
N ASN A 72 -8.15 -13.46 4.54
CA ASN A 72 -8.45 -13.58 3.11
C ASN A 72 -7.45 -14.46 2.36
N VAL A 73 -6.14 -14.22 2.50
CA VAL A 73 -5.14 -14.96 1.72
C VAL A 73 -5.01 -16.40 2.21
N ARG A 74 -4.85 -16.59 3.52
CA ARG A 74 -4.71 -17.92 4.12
C ARG A 74 -5.93 -18.82 3.89
N PRO A 75 -7.17 -18.40 4.20
CA PRO A 75 -8.34 -19.23 3.95
C PRO A 75 -8.52 -19.54 2.47
N ALA A 76 -8.30 -18.57 1.58
CA ALA A 76 -8.42 -18.80 0.14
C ALA A 76 -7.43 -19.86 -0.39
N ILE A 77 -6.18 -19.84 0.09
CA ILE A 77 -5.18 -20.86 -0.26
C ILE A 77 -5.56 -22.22 0.32
N GLN A 78 -6.05 -22.27 1.57
CA GLN A 78 -6.37 -23.53 2.25
C GLN A 78 -7.65 -24.21 1.71
N ASP A 79 -8.67 -23.43 1.41
CA ASP A 79 -9.99 -23.94 1.02
C ASP A 79 -10.13 -24.08 -0.50
N HIS A 80 -9.31 -23.34 -1.28
CA HIS A 80 -9.42 -23.24 -2.73
C HIS A 80 -8.04 -23.25 -3.43
N GLU A 81 -7.13 -24.11 -2.97
CA GLU A 81 -5.73 -24.18 -3.42
C GLU A 81 -5.57 -24.18 -4.95
N ASP A 82 -6.34 -25.00 -5.66
CA ASP A 82 -6.27 -25.11 -7.12
C ASP A 82 -6.63 -23.80 -7.84
N VAL A 83 -7.69 -23.11 -7.38
CA VAL A 83 -8.13 -21.84 -7.96
C VAL A 83 -7.07 -20.76 -7.73
N ILE A 84 -6.47 -20.74 -6.54
CA ILE A 84 -5.41 -19.79 -6.19
C ILE A 84 -4.12 -20.09 -6.95
N ARG A 85 -3.76 -21.37 -7.10
CA ARG A 85 -2.63 -21.79 -7.91
C ARG A 85 -2.77 -21.27 -9.34
N GLU A 86 -3.92 -21.51 -9.96
CA GLU A 86 -4.21 -21.01 -11.31
C GLU A 86 -4.17 -19.48 -11.38
N ALA A 87 -4.63 -18.77 -10.34
CA ALA A 87 -4.58 -17.31 -10.30
C ALA A 87 -3.12 -16.82 -10.26
N ILE A 88 -2.30 -17.38 -9.36
CA ILE A 88 -0.88 -17.00 -9.22
C ILE A 88 -0.11 -17.30 -10.50
N LEU A 89 -0.43 -18.40 -11.20
CA LEU A 89 0.18 -18.76 -12.48
C LEU A 89 -0.04 -17.71 -13.58
N LEU A 90 -1.08 -16.87 -13.49
CA LEU A 90 -1.25 -15.75 -14.43
C LEU A 90 -0.13 -14.70 -14.29
N LEU A 91 0.45 -14.55 -13.10
CA LEU A 91 1.54 -13.59 -12.85
C LEU A 91 2.91 -14.24 -12.92
N TRP A 92 3.02 -15.48 -12.42
CA TRP A 92 4.28 -16.21 -12.31
C TRP A 92 4.61 -17.11 -13.50
N GLY A 93 3.60 -17.59 -14.22
CA GLY A 93 3.77 -18.44 -15.39
C GLY A 93 4.25 -17.68 -16.63
N GLY A 94 4.56 -18.44 -17.69
CA GLY A 94 4.83 -17.92 -19.03
C GLY A 94 6.12 -17.10 -19.17
N GLY A 95 6.17 -16.31 -20.25
CA GLY A 95 7.25 -15.38 -20.60
C GLY A 95 7.29 -14.13 -19.71
N ALA A 96 7.67 -12.97 -20.25
CA ALA A 96 7.76 -11.73 -19.47
C ALA A 96 6.45 -11.41 -18.73
N PRO A 97 6.50 -10.94 -17.47
CA PRO A 97 5.30 -10.61 -16.71
C PRO A 97 4.56 -9.43 -17.34
N ALA A 98 3.26 -9.59 -17.53
CA ALA A 98 2.36 -8.56 -18.03
C ALA A 98 1.59 -7.94 -16.85
N VAL A 99 1.65 -6.61 -16.71
CA VAL A 99 0.91 -5.86 -15.68
C VAL A 99 -0.60 -6.03 -15.89
N GLU A 100 -1.01 -6.22 -17.14
CA GLU A 100 -2.35 -6.48 -17.62
C GLU A 100 -2.93 -7.77 -17.01
N SER A 101 -2.07 -8.74 -16.65
CA SER A 101 -2.51 -9.98 -16.00
C SER A 101 -2.98 -9.79 -14.55
N LEU A 102 -2.81 -8.61 -13.95
CA LEU A 102 -3.33 -8.30 -12.62
C LEU A 102 -4.86 -8.27 -12.59
N ASP A 103 -5.51 -7.88 -13.69
CA ASP A 103 -6.96 -7.85 -13.78
C ASP A 103 -7.52 -9.28 -13.77
N ASP A 104 -6.94 -10.18 -14.56
CA ASP A 104 -7.31 -11.60 -14.59
C ASP A 104 -6.99 -12.31 -13.28
N PHE A 105 -5.80 -12.05 -12.70
CA PHE A 105 -5.43 -12.55 -11.38
C PHE A 105 -6.47 -12.13 -10.33
N THR A 106 -6.85 -10.85 -10.32
CA THR A 106 -7.79 -10.31 -9.34
C THR A 106 -9.18 -10.88 -9.54
N ALA A 107 -9.65 -11.00 -10.78
CA ALA A 107 -10.93 -11.60 -11.10
C ALA A 107 -11.00 -13.06 -10.61
N LYS A 108 -9.93 -13.83 -10.84
CA LYS A 108 -9.83 -15.22 -10.43
C LYS A 108 -9.70 -15.38 -8.91
N TYR A 109 -8.92 -14.52 -8.26
CA TYR A 109 -8.82 -14.52 -6.80
C TYR A 109 -10.16 -14.20 -6.12
N ARG A 110 -10.93 -13.28 -6.72
CA ARG A 110 -12.23 -12.85 -6.21
C ARG A 110 -13.36 -13.85 -6.40
N SER A 111 -13.20 -14.86 -7.25
CA SER A 111 -14.22 -15.91 -7.37
C SER A 111 -14.32 -16.78 -6.12
N VAL A 112 -13.27 -16.76 -5.27
CA VAL A 112 -13.16 -17.56 -4.04
C VAL A 112 -12.92 -16.74 -2.78
N ALA A 113 -12.64 -15.43 -2.89
CA ALA A 113 -12.35 -14.58 -1.75
C ALA A 113 -12.97 -13.17 -1.88
N THR A 114 -13.59 -12.69 -0.80
CA THR A 114 -14.10 -11.31 -0.75
C THR A 114 -12.97 -10.34 -0.40
N VAL A 115 -12.42 -9.65 -1.40
CA VAL A 115 -11.25 -8.76 -1.22
C VAL A 115 -11.42 -7.40 -1.90
N SER A 116 -10.94 -6.35 -1.22
CA SER A 116 -10.94 -5.00 -1.78
C SER A 116 -10.03 -4.90 -3.02
N PRO A 117 -10.29 -3.95 -3.95
CA PRO A 117 -9.40 -3.72 -5.10
C PRO A 117 -7.96 -3.44 -4.70
N GLY A 118 -7.76 -2.63 -3.66
CA GLY A 118 -6.44 -2.31 -3.16
C GLY A 118 -5.67 -3.52 -2.65
N ASN A 119 -6.31 -4.40 -1.87
CA ASN A 119 -5.65 -5.58 -1.32
C ASN A 119 -5.32 -6.61 -2.39
N ALA A 120 -6.22 -6.83 -3.36
CA ALA A 120 -5.95 -7.72 -4.49
C ALA A 120 -4.77 -7.19 -5.35
N THR A 121 -4.76 -5.89 -5.64
CA THR A 121 -3.64 -5.26 -6.37
C THR A 121 -2.34 -5.38 -5.58
N ALA A 122 -2.36 -5.15 -4.26
CA ALA A 122 -1.17 -5.26 -3.41
C ALA A 122 -0.60 -6.69 -3.38
N LEU A 123 -1.46 -7.71 -3.29
CA LEU A 123 -1.02 -9.10 -3.38
C LEU A 123 -0.42 -9.39 -4.76
N GLY A 124 -1.09 -8.99 -5.84
CA GLY A 124 -0.60 -9.19 -7.20
C GLY A 124 0.74 -8.49 -7.46
N ALA A 125 0.91 -7.24 -7.00
CA ALA A 125 2.16 -6.51 -7.07
C ALA A 125 3.29 -7.21 -6.30
N LEU A 126 3.00 -7.73 -5.10
CA LEU A 126 3.98 -8.50 -4.32
C LEU A 126 4.42 -9.78 -5.05
N LEU A 127 3.48 -10.47 -5.72
CA LEU A 127 3.81 -11.62 -6.55
C LEU A 127 4.67 -11.21 -7.77
N LEU A 128 4.38 -10.08 -8.43
CA LEU A 128 5.21 -9.57 -9.52
C LEU A 128 6.62 -9.18 -9.05
N MET A 129 6.75 -8.60 -7.85
CA MET A 129 8.04 -8.25 -7.23
C MET A 129 8.97 -9.46 -7.10
N ALA A 130 8.43 -10.65 -6.86
CA ALA A 130 9.19 -11.90 -6.81
C ALA A 130 9.89 -12.26 -8.14
N ARG A 131 9.47 -11.64 -9.26
CA ARG A 131 10.10 -11.86 -10.57
C ARG A 131 11.27 -10.91 -10.81
N ASP A 132 11.08 -9.64 -10.46
CA ASP A 132 12.11 -8.60 -10.60
C ASP A 132 11.73 -7.42 -9.68
N PRO A 133 12.34 -7.33 -8.48
CA PRO A 133 11.96 -6.30 -7.52
C PRO A 133 12.25 -4.88 -8.02
N GLY A 134 13.26 -4.70 -8.88
CA GLY A 134 13.61 -3.37 -9.42
C GLY A 134 12.64 -2.88 -10.49
N LYS A 135 11.90 -3.79 -11.14
CA LYS A 135 10.87 -3.45 -12.13
C LYS A 135 9.46 -3.41 -11.55
N TYR A 136 9.21 -4.21 -10.52
CA TYR A 136 7.89 -4.43 -9.95
C TYR A 136 7.91 -4.15 -8.44
N PRO A 137 8.01 -2.89 -8.02
CA PRO A 137 7.98 -2.53 -6.60
C PRO A 137 6.62 -2.88 -5.97
N PRO A 138 6.56 -2.98 -4.63
CA PRO A 138 5.31 -3.27 -3.94
C PRO A 138 4.33 -2.11 -4.04
N TYR A 139 3.04 -2.43 -3.98
CA TYR A 139 1.96 -1.46 -4.13
C TYR A 139 1.15 -1.29 -2.85
N ARG A 140 0.87 -0.02 -2.53
CA ARG A 140 -0.10 0.39 -1.51
C ARG A 140 -0.95 1.55 -2.06
N PRO A 141 -2.30 1.49 -1.96
CA PRO A 141 -3.15 2.55 -2.51
C PRO A 141 -2.93 3.92 -1.88
N GLU A 142 -2.80 3.97 -0.55
CA GLU A 142 -2.75 5.26 0.17
C GLU A 142 -1.44 6.03 -0.08
N PRO A 143 -0.24 5.43 0.02
CA PRO A 143 1.00 6.11 -0.32
C PRO A 143 0.99 6.63 -1.77
N LEU A 144 0.60 5.80 -2.74
CA LEU A 144 0.51 6.26 -4.15
C LEU A 144 -0.40 7.47 -4.28
N HIS A 145 -1.57 7.44 -3.62
CA HIS A 145 -2.48 8.58 -3.62
C HIS A 145 -1.81 9.85 -3.09
N LYS A 146 -1.11 9.76 -1.95
CA LYS A 146 -0.37 10.88 -1.36
C LYS A 146 0.71 11.41 -2.33
N TRP A 147 1.48 10.52 -2.94
CA TRP A 147 2.55 10.89 -3.86
C TRP A 147 2.01 11.61 -5.09
N CYS A 148 0.91 11.13 -5.68
CA CYS A 148 0.27 11.83 -6.79
C CYS A 148 -0.15 13.25 -6.40
N LEU A 149 -0.80 13.42 -5.25
CA LEU A 149 -1.24 14.75 -4.79
C LEU A 149 -0.07 15.71 -4.55
N LEU A 150 1.01 15.24 -3.92
CA LEU A 150 2.19 16.06 -3.63
C LEU A 150 2.97 16.44 -4.89
N THR A 151 2.98 15.57 -5.90
CA THR A 151 3.64 15.82 -7.19
C THR A 151 2.73 16.46 -8.22
N GLY A 152 1.46 16.73 -7.88
CA GLY A 152 0.48 17.36 -8.77
C GLY A 152 -0.06 16.43 -9.87
N LEU A 153 0.19 15.12 -9.76
CA LEU A 153 -0.43 14.11 -10.59
C LEU A 153 -1.86 13.79 -10.12
N THR A 154 -2.66 13.20 -11.01
CA THR A 154 -4.00 12.73 -10.66
C THR A 154 -3.91 11.30 -10.15
N PRO A 155 -4.33 11.00 -8.90
CA PRO A 155 -4.33 9.64 -8.40
C PRO A 155 -5.35 8.76 -9.14
N PRO A 156 -5.12 7.43 -9.22
CA PRO A 156 -6.07 6.51 -9.84
C PRO A 156 -7.45 6.60 -9.21
N SER A 157 -8.49 6.54 -10.05
CA SER A 157 -9.86 6.64 -9.57
C SER A 157 -10.23 5.47 -8.65
N GLY A 158 -11.28 5.65 -7.84
CA GLY A 158 -11.87 4.57 -7.04
C GLY A 158 -12.40 3.40 -7.89
N ARG A 159 -12.62 3.60 -9.18
CA ARG A 159 -13.10 2.58 -10.13
C ARG A 159 -11.99 1.97 -10.99
N ALA A 160 -10.76 2.45 -10.87
CA ALA A 160 -9.64 1.94 -11.65
C ALA A 160 -9.43 0.44 -11.43
N SER A 161 -9.10 -0.26 -12.51
CA SER A 161 -8.74 -1.68 -12.50
C SER A 161 -7.43 -1.90 -11.73
N PRO A 162 -7.18 -3.12 -11.21
CA PRO A 162 -5.88 -3.48 -10.65
C PRO A 162 -4.69 -3.11 -11.54
N SER A 163 -4.75 -3.40 -12.84
CA SER A 163 -3.69 -3.05 -13.78
C SER A 163 -3.52 -1.55 -13.94
N GLU A 164 -4.60 -0.76 -14.01
CA GLU A 164 -4.52 0.71 -14.05
C GLU A 164 -3.91 1.30 -12.77
N ARG A 165 -4.26 0.76 -11.60
CA ARG A 165 -3.70 1.20 -10.32
C ARG A 165 -2.22 0.93 -10.22
N TYR A 166 -1.80 -0.26 -10.64
CA TYR A 166 -0.41 -0.64 -10.60
C TYR A 166 0.41 0.08 -11.68
N GLY A 167 -0.14 0.24 -12.88
CA GLY A 167 0.45 1.05 -13.95
C GLY A 167 0.75 2.48 -13.47
N ALA A 168 -0.20 3.12 -12.78
CA ALA A 168 0.03 4.46 -12.22
C ALA A 168 1.16 4.52 -11.17
N LEU A 169 1.41 3.43 -10.41
CA LEU A 169 2.59 3.35 -9.55
C LEU A 169 3.87 3.29 -10.38
N LEU A 170 3.90 2.46 -11.43
CA LEU A 170 5.08 2.33 -12.28
C LEU A 170 5.39 3.65 -13.01
N ASP A 171 4.36 4.30 -13.55
CA ASP A 171 4.47 5.61 -14.19
C ASP A 171 4.96 6.68 -13.21
N PHE A 172 4.48 6.65 -11.95
CA PHE A 172 5.00 7.52 -10.90
C PHE A 172 6.48 7.28 -10.63
N CYS A 173 6.89 6.03 -10.47
CA CYS A 173 8.29 5.67 -10.21
C CYS A 173 9.19 6.12 -11.37
N ASP A 174 8.78 5.88 -12.61
CA ASP A 174 9.55 6.28 -13.80
C ASP A 174 9.69 7.80 -13.90
N ALA A 175 8.60 8.54 -13.69
CA ALA A 175 8.63 10.00 -13.64
C ALA A 175 9.50 10.52 -12.49
N PHE A 176 9.48 9.87 -11.33
CA PHE A 176 10.29 10.28 -10.19
C PHE A 176 11.78 10.05 -10.46
N ILE A 177 12.16 8.92 -11.06
CA ILE A 177 13.54 8.64 -11.47
C ILE A 177 14.04 9.70 -12.45
N GLU A 178 13.26 10.03 -13.48
CA GLU A 178 13.61 11.05 -14.48
C GLU A 178 13.87 12.42 -13.81
N ARG A 179 12.94 12.86 -12.96
CA ARG A 179 13.02 14.17 -12.28
C ARG A 179 14.10 14.23 -11.20
N ALA A 180 14.36 13.13 -10.52
CA ALA A 180 15.45 13.04 -9.56
C ALA A 180 16.79 13.16 -10.28
N GLN A 181 16.95 12.48 -11.42
CA GLN A 181 18.15 12.53 -12.24
C GLN A 181 18.45 13.93 -12.79
N GLU A 182 17.42 14.67 -13.23
CA GLU A 182 17.55 16.08 -13.66
C GLU A 182 18.11 17.01 -12.58
N GLN A 183 18.03 16.60 -11.31
CA GLN A 183 18.54 17.36 -10.18
C GLN A 183 19.77 16.71 -9.53
N ASP A 184 20.43 15.74 -10.16
CA ASP A 184 21.59 15.00 -9.63
C ASP A 184 21.27 14.11 -8.40
N LEU A 185 20.02 13.65 -8.26
CA LEU A 185 19.65 12.58 -7.33
C LEU A 185 19.50 11.27 -8.10
N GLY A 186 20.52 10.41 -8.05
CA GLY A 186 20.52 9.13 -8.76
C GLY A 186 19.67 8.08 -8.04
N LEU A 187 18.58 7.64 -8.68
CA LEU A 187 17.75 6.52 -8.23
C LEU A 187 18.04 5.29 -9.09
N ARG A 188 18.28 4.14 -8.45
CA ARG A 188 18.76 2.92 -9.13
C ARG A 188 17.70 2.29 -10.02
N ASP A 189 16.49 2.16 -9.49
CA ASP A 189 15.37 1.48 -10.12
C ASP A 189 14.04 1.92 -9.48
N ARG A 190 12.93 1.28 -9.88
CA ARG A 190 11.60 1.63 -9.37
C ARG A 190 11.41 1.26 -7.90
N LEU A 191 12.15 0.28 -7.38
CA LEU A 191 12.10 -0.07 -5.95
C LEU A 191 12.73 1.03 -5.11
N ASP A 192 13.87 1.53 -5.56
CA ASP A 192 14.56 2.66 -4.93
C ASP A 192 13.69 3.92 -4.94
N ALA A 193 13.08 4.22 -6.09
CA ALA A 193 12.15 5.33 -6.24
C ALA A 193 10.92 5.19 -5.31
N GLN A 194 10.35 3.98 -5.22
CA GLN A 194 9.22 3.70 -4.32
C GLN A 194 9.63 3.86 -2.85
N GLY A 195 10.81 3.35 -2.47
CA GLY A 195 11.35 3.45 -1.11
C GLY A 195 11.57 4.91 -0.70
N LEU A 196 12.22 5.71 -1.55
CA LEU A 196 12.45 7.11 -1.23
C LEU A 196 11.17 7.94 -1.19
N ALA A 197 10.21 7.70 -2.09
CA ALA A 197 8.90 8.35 -2.05
C ALA A 197 8.11 7.99 -0.78
N TRP A 198 8.23 6.74 -0.33
CA TRP A 198 7.70 6.32 0.97
C TRP A 198 8.34 7.11 2.11
N THR A 199 9.67 7.20 2.15
CA THR A 199 10.41 7.95 3.19
C THR A 199 9.98 9.42 3.25
N VAL A 200 9.83 10.09 2.09
CA VAL A 200 9.37 11.48 2.02
C VAL A 200 8.00 11.70 2.66
N THR A 201 7.13 10.68 2.68
CA THR A 201 5.72 10.85 3.08
C THR A 201 5.32 10.14 4.37
N GLN A 202 6.00 9.06 4.76
CA GLN A 202 5.62 8.25 5.91
C GLN A 202 6.65 8.29 7.03
N TRP A 203 7.92 8.57 6.72
CA TRP A 203 8.96 8.64 7.74
C TRP A 203 8.73 9.86 8.64
N GLY A 204 9.02 9.70 9.93
CA GLY A 204 8.99 10.80 10.88
C GLY A 204 9.93 11.91 10.45
N ILE A 205 9.54 13.17 10.66
CA ILE A 205 10.44 14.28 10.36
C ILE A 205 11.65 14.19 11.29
N PRO A 206 12.90 14.12 10.79
CA PRO A 206 14.07 13.95 11.64
C PRO A 206 14.17 15.04 12.71
N GLU A 207 14.32 14.65 13.98
CA GLU A 207 14.47 15.61 15.09
C GLU A 207 15.80 16.39 15.01
N SER A 208 16.80 15.81 14.33
CA SER A 208 18.09 16.42 14.03
C SER A 208 17.98 17.68 13.18
N TRP A 209 16.93 17.81 12.37
CA TRP A 209 16.73 18.98 11.50
C TRP A 209 16.40 20.22 12.31
N ASN A 210 16.79 21.39 11.80
CA ASN A 210 16.44 22.65 12.44
C ASN A 210 14.90 22.86 12.43
N PRO A 211 14.34 23.69 13.34
CA PRO A 211 12.89 23.90 13.41
C PRO A 211 12.24 24.40 12.12
N GLU A 212 12.96 25.15 11.29
CA GLU A 212 12.46 25.72 10.04
C GLU A 212 12.27 24.62 8.98
N ASP A 213 13.27 23.77 8.77
CA ASP A 213 13.20 22.62 7.84
C ASP A 213 12.09 21.66 8.24
N ARG A 214 11.95 21.39 9.56
CA ARG A 214 10.87 20.53 10.07
C ARG A 214 9.50 21.13 9.80
N ALA A 215 9.33 22.43 10.03
CA ALA A 215 8.09 23.13 9.75
C ALA A 215 7.79 23.16 8.24
N ALA A 216 8.80 23.31 7.40
CA ALA A 216 8.67 23.33 5.95
C ALA A 216 8.25 21.96 5.38
N LEU A 217 8.85 20.86 5.83
CA LEU A 217 8.41 19.51 5.41
C LEU A 217 6.98 19.21 5.87
N ALA A 218 6.63 19.57 7.11
CA ALA A 218 5.26 19.43 7.60
C ALA A 218 4.27 20.26 6.78
N ALA A 219 4.64 21.50 6.43
CA ALA A 219 3.81 22.37 5.58
C ALA A 219 3.63 21.78 4.18
N PHE A 220 4.69 21.26 3.58
CA PHE A 220 4.66 20.57 2.28
C PHE A 220 3.69 19.38 2.31
N ARG A 221 3.82 18.50 3.31
CA ARG A 221 2.91 17.35 3.50
C ARG A 221 1.46 17.80 3.67
N ARG A 222 1.20 18.81 4.50
CA ARG A 222 -0.16 19.30 4.79
C ARG A 222 -0.81 20.06 3.64
N ALA A 223 -0.04 20.78 2.83
CA ALA A 223 -0.56 21.64 1.77
C ALA A 223 -1.45 20.89 0.77
N LYS A 224 -1.24 19.57 0.61
CA LYS A 224 -2.02 18.72 -0.27
C LYS A 224 -2.75 17.57 0.43
N LEU A 225 -2.30 17.14 1.61
CA LEU A 225 -2.87 15.98 2.30
C LEU A 225 -3.83 16.35 3.45
N GLY A 226 -3.86 17.62 3.89
CA GLY A 226 -4.72 18.08 4.98
C GLY A 226 -4.16 17.81 6.39
N ALA A 227 -4.99 17.98 7.43
CA ALA A 227 -4.61 17.72 8.82
C ALA A 227 -4.42 16.21 9.07
N GLY A 228 -3.32 15.82 9.70
CA GLY A 228 -2.94 14.40 9.92
C GLY A 228 -1.97 13.83 8.86
N ALA A 229 -1.37 14.68 8.03
CA ALA A 229 -0.37 14.28 7.04
C ALA A 229 0.95 13.77 7.63
N ASP A 230 1.27 14.21 8.85
CA ASP A 230 2.53 13.88 9.55
C ASP A 230 2.40 12.72 10.55
N GLU A 231 1.19 12.16 10.72
CA GLU A 231 0.95 10.98 11.57
C GLU A 231 1.42 9.72 10.82
N SER A 232 2.35 8.98 11.43
CA SER A 232 2.85 7.71 10.89
C SER A 232 1.71 6.67 10.79
N GLU A 233 1.83 5.67 9.91
CA GLU A 233 0.82 4.60 9.80
C GLU A 233 0.63 3.84 11.12
N GLU A 234 1.68 3.74 11.95
CA GLU A 234 1.62 3.14 13.28
C GLU A 234 0.79 4.00 14.27
N ASP A 235 0.87 5.34 14.18
CA ASP A 235 0.11 6.28 15.03
C ASP A 235 -1.37 6.38 14.65
N ARG A 236 -1.75 5.99 13.43
CA ARG A 236 -3.16 5.97 12.98
C ARG A 236 -3.98 4.87 13.66
N GLY A 237 -3.34 4.05 14.48
CA GLY A 237 -3.90 2.95 15.26
C GLY A 237 -4.79 3.37 16.42
N GLN A 238 -5.72 4.32 16.25
CA GLN A 238 -6.94 4.47 17.06
C GLN A 238 -7.83 5.61 16.52
N ARG A 239 -8.47 5.38 15.37
CA ARG A 239 -9.57 6.25 14.94
C ARG A 239 -10.86 5.85 15.66
N ALA A 240 -11.21 6.62 16.69
CA ALA A 240 -12.50 6.50 17.36
C ALA A 240 -13.60 7.15 16.50
N TRP A 241 -14.56 6.35 16.05
CA TRP A 241 -15.77 6.84 15.40
C TRP A 241 -16.84 7.05 16.47
N LEU A 242 -17.33 8.28 16.63
CA LEU A 242 -18.47 8.55 17.50
C LEU A 242 -19.76 8.14 16.77
N VAL A 243 -20.26 6.94 17.06
CA VAL A 243 -21.54 6.48 16.51
C VAL A 243 -22.66 6.78 17.50
N ARG A 244 -23.61 7.63 17.10
CA ARG A 244 -24.81 7.89 17.90
C ARG A 244 -25.95 6.96 17.46
N PRO A 245 -26.36 5.99 18.28
CA PRO A 245 -27.60 5.31 18.02
C PRO A 245 -28.77 6.29 18.18
N LYS A 246 -29.67 6.37 17.19
CA LYS A 246 -31.04 6.85 17.42
C LYS A 246 -31.71 5.98 18.51
N PRO A 247 -32.86 6.35 19.09
CA PRO A 247 -33.49 5.62 20.20
C PRO A 247 -33.72 4.10 19.99
N HIS A 248 -33.62 3.60 18.76
CA HIS A 248 -33.72 2.17 18.41
C HIS A 248 -32.39 1.51 17.98
N GLY A 249 -31.27 2.23 17.97
CA GLY A 249 -29.95 1.74 17.53
C GLY A 249 -29.05 1.23 18.65
N SER A 250 -29.46 1.29 19.92
CA SER A 250 -28.65 0.79 21.05
C SER A 250 -28.41 -0.72 20.99
N ALA A 251 -29.30 -1.47 20.33
CA ALA A 251 -29.18 -2.90 20.13
C ALA A 251 -28.00 -3.31 19.22
N THR A 252 -27.58 -2.44 18.28
CA THR A 252 -26.48 -2.77 17.35
C THR A 252 -25.11 -2.54 17.96
N VAL A 253 -25.00 -1.74 19.04
CA VAL A 253 -23.71 -1.48 19.72
C VAL A 253 -23.14 -2.77 20.31
N ALA A 254 -23.98 -3.57 20.98
CA ALA A 254 -23.55 -4.85 21.55
C ALA A 254 -23.09 -5.84 20.47
N GLN A 255 -23.71 -5.80 19.29
CA GLN A 255 -23.31 -6.60 18.13
C GLN A 255 -21.98 -6.10 17.55
N TRP A 256 -21.80 -4.80 17.33
CA TRP A 256 -20.55 -4.24 16.79
C TRP A 256 -19.35 -4.50 17.71
N THR A 257 -19.55 -4.39 19.03
CA THR A 257 -18.50 -4.71 20.01
C THR A 257 -18.09 -6.18 19.94
N ARG A 258 -19.07 -7.09 19.72
CA ARG A 258 -18.81 -8.53 19.59
C ARG A 258 -18.13 -8.87 18.27
N ASP A 259 -18.59 -8.26 17.18
CA ASP A 259 -18.18 -8.61 15.82
C ASP A 259 -16.94 -7.82 15.35
N GLY A 260 -16.51 -6.81 16.12
CA GLY A 260 -15.32 -6.01 15.86
C GLY A 260 -15.43 -5.09 14.64
N PHE A 261 -16.64 -4.85 14.13
CA PHE A 261 -16.89 -4.00 12.96
C PHE A 261 -18.24 -3.27 13.08
N VAL A 262 -18.28 -2.02 12.63
CA VAL A 262 -19.48 -1.17 12.60
C VAL A 262 -20.08 -1.19 11.20
N SER A 263 -21.35 -1.60 11.09
CA SER A 263 -22.15 -1.51 9.87
C SER A 263 -23.26 -0.49 10.03
N LEU A 264 -23.31 0.52 9.15
CA LEU A 264 -24.38 1.51 9.09
C LEU A 264 -25.01 1.51 7.70
N VAL A 265 -26.33 1.61 7.63
CA VAL A 265 -27.03 1.84 6.37
C VAL A 265 -26.72 3.27 5.92
N ALA A 266 -26.31 3.47 4.67
CA ALA A 266 -25.79 4.75 4.16
C ALA A 266 -26.70 5.97 4.42
N GLN A 267 -28.01 5.75 4.50
CA GLN A 267 -29.02 6.78 4.85
C GLN A 267 -28.87 7.39 6.25
N TYR A 268 -28.01 6.83 7.11
CA TYR A 268 -27.77 7.30 8.48
C TYR A 268 -26.46 8.08 8.66
N LEU A 269 -25.68 8.25 7.59
CA LEU A 269 -24.50 9.12 7.61
C LEU A 269 -24.93 10.55 7.26
N GLY A 270 -24.69 11.50 8.17
CA GLY A 270 -24.87 12.93 7.91
C GLY A 270 -23.52 13.59 7.60
N ASP A 271 -23.54 14.65 6.81
CA ASP A 271 -22.34 15.44 6.51
C ASP A 271 -22.00 16.36 7.69
N VAL A 272 -20.73 16.39 8.11
CA VAL A 272 -20.21 17.35 9.08
C VAL A 272 -19.42 18.42 8.31
N PRO A 273 -19.81 19.71 8.37
CA PRO A 273 -19.09 20.77 7.69
C PRO A 273 -17.64 20.87 8.18
N VAL A 274 -16.71 21.08 7.25
CA VAL A 274 -15.29 21.31 7.56
C VAL A 274 -15.14 22.48 8.53
N GLY A 275 -14.41 22.27 9.64
CA GLY A 275 -14.20 23.28 10.68
C GLY A 275 -15.25 23.29 11.80
N SER A 276 -16.12 22.27 11.88
CA SER A 276 -17.10 22.15 12.96
C SER A 276 -16.43 21.79 14.30
N ASP A 277 -16.70 22.59 15.33
CA ASP A 277 -16.27 22.36 16.72
C ASP A 277 -17.15 21.30 17.41
N LEU A 278 -16.58 20.48 18.29
CA LEU A 278 -17.24 19.44 19.08
C LEU A 278 -18.46 19.99 19.85
N ALA A 279 -18.40 21.25 20.29
CA ALA A 279 -19.50 21.92 20.99
C ALA A 279 -20.70 22.22 20.08
N ARG A 280 -20.50 22.32 18.75
CA ARG A 280 -21.53 22.66 17.75
C ARG A 280 -22.22 21.44 17.13
N VAL A 281 -21.71 20.23 17.36
CA VAL A 281 -22.25 18.96 16.83
C VAL A 281 -23.11 18.24 17.90
N ARG A 282 -23.84 18.99 18.73
CA ARG A 282 -24.67 18.43 19.81
C ARG A 282 -26.01 17.90 19.33
#